data_AF-A0A4P5WW76-F1
#
_entry.id   AF-A0A4P5WW76-F1
#
_cell.length_a   1.000
_cell.length_b   1.000
_cell.length_c   1.000
_cell.angle_alpha   90.00
_cell.angle_beta   90.00
_cell.angle_gamma   90.00
#
_symmetry.space_group_name_H-M   'P 1'
#
loop_
_entity.id
_entity.type
_entity.pdbx_description
1 polymer ?
#
loop_
_entity_poly.entity_id
_entity_poly.type
_entity_poly.pdbx_seq_one_letter_code
_entity_poly.pdbx_strand_id
1 'polypeptide(L)'
;MTGMKLTAENVEEIVRSVLRELQPVPAGISAAASPAVVSAAISDDVIRLSSLVVSEAVLSAAGAAGRTVSLMRGAVLTPSGRDYLRRHGVRVASQFSDAAAGGTAVAKAAGGLVIQVQRTAVLESAAGSAGWVVETVGGEDAAIDRILQLHGGQPLVCVGADPAVSACLLNRRVDVRAAAVTGSSDLQRLIERMRPTVLCMEAAGWSWTQLVRALRMMSVAVRSVPADWREVQQGAGR
;
A
#
# COMPACT_ATOMS: atom_id res chain seq x y z
N MET A 1 26.39 -37.75 2.05
CA MET A 1 25.51 -36.88 2.87
C MET A 1 26.11 -36.85 4.27
N THR A 2 26.91 -35.82 4.55
CA THR A 2 27.65 -35.70 5.83
C THR A 2 26.87 -34.73 6.71
N GLY A 3 26.21 -35.26 7.74
CA GLY A 3 25.47 -34.42 8.69
C GLY A 3 26.44 -33.59 9.53
N MET A 4 26.32 -32.26 9.47
CA MET A 4 26.98 -31.37 10.41
C MET A 4 26.41 -31.62 11.81
N LYS A 5 27.21 -32.23 12.69
CA LYS A 5 26.91 -32.30 14.12
C LYS A 5 27.20 -30.92 14.71
N LEU A 6 26.15 -30.19 15.08
CA LEU A 6 26.26 -28.95 15.83
C LEU A 6 26.86 -29.26 17.21
N THR A 7 28.15 -28.94 17.39
CA THR A 7 28.83 -29.03 18.68
C THR A 7 28.51 -27.80 19.54
N ALA A 8 28.56 -27.94 20.86
CA ALA A 8 28.28 -26.85 21.79
C ALA A 8 29.18 -25.62 21.56
N GLU A 9 30.42 -25.86 21.12
CA GLU A 9 31.41 -24.83 20.77
C GLU A 9 30.94 -23.96 19.59
N ASN A 10 30.31 -24.56 18.57
CA ASN A 10 29.79 -23.83 17.42
C ASN A 10 28.58 -22.97 17.79
N VAL A 11 27.77 -23.41 18.77
CA VAL A 11 26.63 -22.63 19.27
C VAL A 11 27.13 -21.41 20.06
N GLU A 12 28.16 -21.57 20.89
CA GLU A 12 28.75 -20.47 21.64
C GLU A 12 29.38 -19.40 20.74
N GLU A 13 30.01 -19.82 19.64
CA GLU A 13 30.59 -18.90 18.66
C GLU A 13 29.50 -18.07 17.95
N ILE A 14 28.39 -18.72 17.56
CA ILE A 14 27.23 -18.04 16.97
C ILE A 14 26.61 -17.05 17.96
N VAL A 15 26.42 -17.45 19.22
CA VAL A 15 25.87 -16.56 20.26
C VAL A 15 26.79 -15.36 20.52
N ARG A 16 28.12 -15.57 20.56
CA ARG A 16 29.08 -14.46 20.69
C ARG A 16 29.01 -13.49 19.51
N SER A 17 28.85 -14.01 18.30
CA SER A 17 28.72 -13.19 17.10
C SER A 17 27.44 -12.33 17.15
N VAL A 18 26.31 -12.93 17.50
CA VAL A 18 25.01 -12.23 17.59
C VAL A 18 25.01 -11.20 18.73
N LEU A 19 25.60 -11.52 19.89
CA LEU A 19 25.69 -10.57 21.00
C LEU A 19 26.61 -9.38 20.68
N ARG A 20 27.64 -9.57 19.85
CA ARG A 20 28.50 -8.48 19.38
C ARG A 20 27.78 -7.57 18.40
N GLU A 21 26.91 -8.14 17.57
CA GLU A 21 26.11 -7.40 16.58
C GLU A 21 24.97 -6.61 17.23
N LEU A 22 24.50 -7.05 18.40
CA LEU A 22 23.44 -6.39 19.18
C LEU A 22 23.95 -5.32 20.16
N GLN A 23 25.27 -5.08 20.26
CA GLN A 23 25.77 -3.99 21.10
C GLN A 23 25.59 -2.63 20.41
N PRO A 24 24.76 -1.72 20.97
CA PRO A 24 24.64 -0.37 20.43
C PRO A 24 25.92 0.43 20.68
N VAL A 25 26.45 1.02 19.61
CA VAL A 25 27.57 1.97 19.65
C VAL A 25 27.16 3.18 20.51
N PRO A 26 27.95 3.58 21.52
CA PRO A 26 27.64 4.76 22.30
C PRO A 26 27.82 6.02 21.45
N ALA A 27 26.71 6.74 21.24
CA ALA A 27 26.73 8.07 20.63
C ALA A 27 27.46 9.05 21.57
N GLY A 28 28.49 9.69 21.03
CA GLY A 28 29.26 10.73 21.70
C GLY A 28 28.39 11.90 22.14
N ILE A 29 28.76 12.43 23.30
CA ILE A 29 28.15 13.54 24.04
C ILE A 29 28.33 14.83 23.22
N SER A 30 27.26 15.60 23.01
CA SER A 30 27.38 17.03 22.77
C SER A 30 26.20 17.78 23.39
N ALA A 31 26.56 18.92 23.97
CA ALA A 31 25.88 19.61 25.05
C ALA A 31 24.70 20.50 24.63
N ALA A 32 23.99 20.97 25.65
CA ALA A 32 22.78 21.76 25.64
C ALA A 32 22.79 23.04 24.77
N ALA A 33 21.63 23.33 24.16
CA ALA A 33 21.11 24.69 23.97
C ALA A 33 19.60 24.63 23.63
N SER A 34 18.76 25.23 24.46
CA SER A 34 17.44 25.79 24.07
C SER A 34 17.61 27.30 23.88
N PRO A 35 16.67 28.03 23.25
CA PRO A 35 15.81 27.70 22.12
C PRO A 35 16.03 28.69 20.97
N ALA A 36 15.84 28.28 19.71
CA ALA A 36 15.74 29.22 18.61
C ALA A 36 14.68 28.74 17.61
N VAL A 37 13.54 29.44 17.66
CA VAL A 37 12.56 29.50 16.59
C VAL A 37 13.26 29.96 15.31
N VAL A 38 13.42 29.05 14.36
CA VAL A 38 13.79 29.40 12.98
C VAL A 38 12.66 28.89 12.10
N SER A 39 11.75 29.81 11.79
CA SER A 39 10.75 29.64 10.74
C SER A 39 11.48 29.55 9.41
N ALA A 40 11.54 28.34 8.85
CA ALA A 40 11.83 28.14 7.44
C ALA A 40 10.50 28.03 6.70
N ALA A 41 10.12 29.11 6.03
CA ALA A 41 8.92 29.21 5.23
C ALA A 41 9.00 28.27 4.02
N ILE A 42 8.18 27.22 4.05
CA ILE A 42 7.86 26.35 2.91
C ILE A 42 6.36 26.06 3.01
N SER A 43 5.55 26.72 2.19
CA SER A 43 4.08 26.63 2.04
C SER A 43 3.30 26.05 3.24
N ASP A 44 2.73 26.98 4.00
CA ASP A 44 2.40 26.91 5.42
C ASP A 44 0.90 26.71 5.70
N ASP A 45 0.38 25.48 5.58
CA ASP A 45 -1.00 25.25 6.05
C ASP A 45 -1.33 23.85 6.59
N VAL A 46 -0.31 23.05 6.92
CA VAL A 46 -0.52 21.68 7.44
C VAL A 46 0.13 21.49 8.82
N ILE A 47 -0.70 21.43 9.86
CA ILE A 47 -0.29 21.11 11.24
C ILE A 47 -0.11 19.60 11.39
N ARG A 48 1.05 19.16 11.86
CA ARG A 48 1.35 17.74 12.09
C ARG A 48 1.04 17.33 13.52
N LEU A 49 0.18 16.33 13.70
CA LEU A 49 -0.13 15.75 15.01
C LEU A 49 0.46 14.34 15.12
N SER A 50 1.31 14.16 16.13
CA SER A 50 1.96 12.88 16.47
C SER A 50 1.22 12.08 17.56
N SER A 51 0.07 12.55 18.04
CA SER A 51 -0.72 11.85 19.07
C SER A 51 -1.47 10.64 18.49
N LEU A 52 -1.43 9.50 19.20
CA LEU A 52 -2.20 8.30 18.87
C LEU A 52 -3.70 8.49 19.10
N VAL A 53 -4.10 9.28 20.11
CA VAL A 53 -5.50 9.60 20.38
C VAL A 53 -5.72 11.08 20.11
N VAL A 54 -6.56 11.37 19.13
CA VAL A 54 -6.82 12.74 18.64
C VAL A 54 -8.19 13.17 19.15
N SER A 55 -8.18 14.00 20.19
CA SER A 55 -9.38 14.58 20.79
C SER A 55 -9.48 16.07 20.50
N GLU A 56 -10.63 16.68 20.85
CA GLU A 56 -10.85 18.12 20.76
C GLU A 56 -9.77 18.94 21.49
N ALA A 57 -9.35 18.50 22.69
CA ALA A 57 -8.30 19.19 23.45
C ALA A 57 -6.96 19.21 22.68
N VAL A 58 -6.62 18.11 21.99
CA VAL A 58 -5.40 18.00 21.19
C VAL A 58 -5.47 18.91 19.96
N LEU A 59 -6.62 18.97 19.28
CA LEU A 59 -6.82 19.83 18.11
C LEU A 59 -6.85 21.32 18.48
N SER A 60 -7.48 21.66 19.61
CA SER A 60 -7.53 23.02 20.12
C SER A 60 -6.16 23.51 20.56
N ALA A 61 -5.39 22.69 21.29
CA ALA A 61 -4.03 23.03 21.71
C ALA A 61 -3.09 23.22 20.51
N ALA A 62 -3.33 22.50 19.42
CA ALA A 62 -2.55 22.60 18.20
C ALA A 62 -2.97 23.76 17.27
N GLY A 63 -3.98 24.55 17.64
CA GLY A 63 -4.47 25.66 16.81
C GLY A 63 -5.03 25.20 15.46
N ALA A 64 -5.71 24.05 15.43
CA ALA A 64 -6.15 23.40 14.19
C ALA A 64 -7.28 24.12 13.43
N ALA A 65 -7.97 25.08 14.06
CA ALA A 65 -9.14 25.74 13.49
C ALA A 65 -8.85 26.39 12.12
N GLY A 66 -9.65 26.05 11.10
CA GLY A 66 -9.54 26.57 9.74
C GLY A 66 -8.33 26.06 8.93
N ARG A 67 -7.48 25.23 9.52
CA ARG A 67 -6.23 24.76 8.91
C ARG A 67 -6.34 23.31 8.45
N THR A 68 -5.32 22.85 7.74
CA THR A 68 -5.19 21.44 7.43
C THR A 68 -4.38 20.76 8.53
N VAL A 69 -4.83 19.60 9.02
CA VAL A 69 -4.17 18.80 10.04
C VAL A 69 -3.79 17.46 9.45
N SER A 70 -2.57 17.00 9.70
CA SER A 70 -2.15 15.65 9.35
C SER A 70 -1.99 14.77 10.57
N LEU A 71 -2.59 13.58 10.49
CA LEU A 71 -2.59 12.59 11.57
C LEU A 71 -1.56 11.50 11.31
N MET A 72 -0.96 10.98 12.38
CA MET A 72 -0.15 9.76 12.32
C MET A 72 -1.00 8.55 11.89
N ARG A 73 -0.36 7.58 11.22
CA ARG A 73 -1.00 6.30 10.86
C ARG A 73 -1.45 5.55 12.12
N GLY A 74 -2.70 5.10 12.13
CA GLY A 74 -3.27 4.40 13.28
C GLY A 74 -3.76 5.32 14.39
N ALA A 75 -3.70 6.65 14.20
CA ALA A 75 -4.31 7.59 15.14
C ALA A 75 -5.83 7.36 15.20
N VAL A 76 -6.34 7.23 16.42
CA VAL A 76 -7.76 7.10 16.72
C VAL A 76 -8.34 8.49 16.96
N LEU A 77 -9.21 8.92 16.05
CA LEU A 77 -9.99 10.14 16.21
C LEU A 77 -11.16 9.88 17.17
N THR A 78 -11.20 10.59 18.29
CA THR A 78 -12.33 10.47 19.22
C THR A 78 -13.59 11.14 18.64
N PRO A 79 -14.80 10.79 19.12
CA PRO A 79 -16.02 11.49 18.72
C PRO A 79 -15.95 13.01 18.89
N SER A 80 -15.42 13.48 20.02
CA SER A 80 -15.20 14.91 20.29
C SER A 80 -14.21 15.56 19.32
N GLY A 81 -13.12 14.87 18.96
CA GLY A 81 -12.18 15.33 17.95
C GLY A 81 -12.86 15.46 16.58
N ARG A 82 -13.69 14.49 16.19
CA ARG A 82 -14.46 14.52 14.94
C ARG A 82 -15.43 15.71 14.89
N ASP A 83 -16.11 16.00 15.99
CA ASP A 83 -17.02 17.15 16.09
C ASP A 83 -16.27 18.48 16.01
N TYR A 84 -15.08 18.56 16.62
CA TYR A 84 -14.23 19.74 16.51
C TYR A 84 -13.79 20.01 15.07
N LEU A 85 -13.36 18.98 14.33
CA LEU A 85 -12.97 19.13 12.92
C LEU A 85 -14.10 19.72 12.07
N ARG A 86 -15.33 19.24 12.28
CA ARG A 86 -16.53 19.74 11.56
C ARG A 86 -16.87 21.18 11.95
N ARG A 87 -16.90 21.49 13.24
CA ARG A 87 -17.27 22.83 13.74
C ARG A 87 -16.29 23.92 13.32
N HIS A 88 -15.00 23.58 13.26
CA HIS A 88 -13.94 24.55 13.01
C HIS A 88 -13.35 24.46 11.60
N GLY A 89 -14.03 23.78 10.66
CA GLY A 89 -13.64 23.74 9.25
C GLY A 89 -12.24 23.16 9.00
N VAL A 90 -11.79 22.26 9.87
CA VAL A 90 -10.44 21.70 9.83
C VAL A 90 -10.38 20.62 8.75
N ARG A 91 -9.45 20.75 7.80
CA ARG A 91 -9.23 19.75 6.76
C ARG A 91 -8.26 18.70 7.28
N VAL A 92 -8.49 17.42 7.02
CA VAL A 92 -7.52 16.37 7.40
C VAL A 92 -6.70 16.00 6.17
N ALA A 93 -5.41 16.33 6.18
CA ALA A 93 -4.46 15.79 5.20
C ALA A 93 -4.02 14.41 5.66
N SER A 94 -4.22 13.40 4.83
CA SER A 94 -3.51 12.13 4.99
C SER A 94 -2.03 12.36 4.64
N GLN A 95 -1.20 12.75 5.61
CA GLN A 95 0.25 12.64 5.41
C GLN A 95 0.63 11.16 5.50
N PHE A 96 0.58 10.49 4.36
CA PHE A 96 1.55 9.44 4.09
C PHE A 96 2.83 10.14 3.62
N SER A 97 3.51 10.79 4.57
CA SER A 97 4.85 11.31 4.38
C SER A 97 5.76 10.51 5.30
N ASP A 98 6.36 9.46 4.75
CA ASP A 98 7.44 8.65 5.35
C ASP A 98 8.70 9.52 5.51
N ALA A 99 8.68 10.41 6.50
CA ALA A 99 9.84 11.20 6.85
C ALA A 99 9.92 11.32 8.38
N ALA A 100 10.07 10.17 9.06
CA ALA A 100 10.79 10.03 10.35
C ALA A 100 10.55 8.64 10.96
N ALA A 101 11.15 7.60 10.36
CA ALA A 101 11.58 6.39 11.07
C ALA A 101 12.46 5.60 10.09
N GLY A 102 13.64 5.18 10.51
CA GLY A 102 14.63 4.48 9.68
C GLY A 102 14.25 3.05 9.27
N GLY A 103 13.01 2.85 8.82
CA GLY A 103 12.60 1.69 8.04
C GLY A 103 12.51 2.11 6.59
N THR A 104 12.99 1.26 5.68
CA THR A 104 12.92 1.43 4.22
C THR A 104 11.56 2.00 3.80
N ALA A 105 11.55 3.30 3.52
CA ALA A 105 10.40 4.02 3.01
C ALA A 105 9.98 3.37 1.69
N VAL A 106 8.78 2.77 1.68
CA VAL A 106 8.13 2.40 0.44
C VAL A 106 7.64 3.71 -0.15
N ALA A 107 8.52 4.35 -0.92
CA ALA A 107 8.18 5.49 -1.75
C ALA A 107 6.84 5.22 -2.42
N LYS A 108 5.90 6.17 -2.31
CA LYS A 108 4.57 6.12 -2.92
C LYS A 108 4.69 5.50 -4.31
N ALA A 109 4.29 4.23 -4.40
CA ALA A 109 4.44 3.42 -5.58
C ALA A 109 3.68 4.11 -6.71
N ALA A 110 4.41 4.67 -7.68
CA ALA A 110 3.80 5.23 -8.89
C ALA A 110 3.05 4.15 -9.71
N GLY A 111 3.26 2.86 -9.38
CA GLY A 111 2.78 1.70 -10.11
C GLY A 111 1.36 1.23 -9.76
N GLY A 112 1.13 0.74 -8.53
CA GLY A 112 -0.12 0.11 -8.07
C GLY A 112 0.10 -0.91 -6.92
N LEU A 113 -0.93 -1.69 -6.59
CA LEU A 113 -0.89 -2.77 -5.58
C LEU A 113 -1.17 -4.14 -6.19
N VAL A 114 -0.33 -5.11 -5.86
CA VAL A 114 -0.53 -6.54 -6.12
C VAL A 114 -1.02 -7.22 -4.85
N ILE A 115 -2.12 -7.96 -4.94
CA ILE A 115 -2.66 -8.81 -3.88
C ILE A 115 -2.37 -10.26 -4.27
N GLN A 116 -1.56 -10.96 -3.48
CA GLN A 116 -1.20 -12.36 -3.72
C GLN A 116 -1.80 -13.28 -2.66
N VAL A 117 -2.35 -14.41 -3.09
CA VAL A 117 -2.85 -15.47 -2.19
C VAL A 117 -1.70 -16.38 -1.72
N GLN A 118 -0.71 -16.60 -2.59
CA GLN A 118 0.48 -17.39 -2.29
C GLN A 118 1.74 -16.55 -2.57
N ARG A 119 2.68 -16.54 -1.62
CA ARG A 119 3.93 -15.79 -1.78
C ARG A 119 4.79 -16.39 -2.88
N THR A 120 5.19 -15.54 -3.82
CA THR A 120 6.13 -15.91 -4.89
C THR A 120 7.24 -14.88 -4.99
N ALA A 121 8.49 -15.29 -4.76
CA ALA A 121 9.65 -14.40 -4.80
C ALA A 121 9.82 -13.70 -6.17
N VAL A 122 9.49 -14.41 -7.26
CA VAL A 122 9.54 -13.85 -8.63
C VAL A 122 8.55 -12.69 -8.79
N LEU A 123 7.35 -12.81 -8.21
CA LEU A 123 6.32 -11.77 -8.23
C LEU A 123 6.75 -10.58 -7.38
N GLU A 124 7.23 -10.82 -6.16
CA GLU A 124 7.70 -9.76 -5.25
C GLU A 124 8.86 -8.96 -5.88
N SER A 125 9.82 -9.64 -6.52
CA SER A 125 10.92 -9.01 -7.25
C SER A 125 10.44 -8.22 -8.48
N ALA A 126 9.55 -8.80 -9.29
CA ALA A 126 9.00 -8.13 -10.47
C ALA A 126 8.18 -6.89 -10.09
N ALA A 127 7.37 -6.98 -9.03
CA ALA A 127 6.59 -5.87 -8.49
C ALA A 127 7.49 -4.74 -8.00
N GLY A 128 8.52 -5.05 -7.20
CA GLY A 128 9.50 -4.06 -6.77
C GLY A 128 10.17 -3.33 -7.95
N SER A 129 10.54 -4.09 -8.99
CA SER A 129 11.17 -3.55 -10.22
C SER A 129 10.21 -2.71 -11.08
N ALA A 130 8.90 -2.94 -10.95
CA ALA A 130 7.86 -2.14 -11.58
C ALA A 130 7.41 -0.95 -10.71
N GLY A 131 7.92 -0.83 -9.48
CA GLY A 131 7.49 0.19 -8.51
C GLY A 131 6.08 -0.06 -7.97
N TRP A 132 5.70 -1.33 -7.81
CA TRP A 132 4.45 -1.80 -7.22
C TRP A 132 4.67 -2.36 -5.81
N VAL A 133 3.64 -2.28 -4.97
CA VAL A 133 3.64 -2.91 -3.64
C VAL A 133 2.97 -4.27 -3.74
N VAL A 134 3.41 -5.23 -2.93
CA VAL A 134 2.77 -6.55 -2.81
C VAL A 134 2.19 -6.72 -1.41
N GLU A 135 0.92 -7.10 -1.33
CA GLU A 135 0.22 -7.49 -0.11
C GLU A 135 -0.16 -8.96 -0.22
N THR A 136 0.08 -9.73 0.85
CA THR A 136 -0.27 -11.16 0.90
C THR A 136 -1.53 -11.35 1.73
N VAL A 137 -2.48 -12.12 1.22
CA VAL A 137 -3.76 -12.43 1.90
C VAL A 137 -3.94 -13.94 2.06
N GLY A 138 -4.82 -14.35 2.98
CA GLY A 138 -4.96 -15.75 3.38
C GLY A 138 -5.81 -16.65 2.46
N GLY A 139 -6.34 -16.13 1.34
CA GLY A 139 -7.23 -16.90 0.46
C GLY A 139 -7.84 -16.05 -0.65
N GLU A 140 -8.54 -16.71 -1.58
CA GLU A 140 -9.24 -16.05 -2.70
C GLU A 140 -10.32 -15.07 -2.21
N ASP A 141 -11.20 -15.49 -1.29
CA ASP A 141 -12.26 -14.61 -0.75
C ASP A 141 -11.67 -13.34 -0.11
N ALA A 142 -10.59 -13.50 0.66
CA ALA A 142 -9.89 -12.37 1.27
C ALA A 142 -9.25 -11.45 0.21
N ALA A 143 -8.77 -11.99 -0.91
CA ALA A 143 -8.26 -11.19 -2.01
C ALA A 143 -9.36 -10.35 -2.67
N ILE A 144 -10.52 -10.96 -2.92
CA ILE A 144 -11.69 -10.28 -3.51
C ILE A 144 -12.18 -9.15 -2.61
N ASP A 145 -12.40 -9.44 -1.32
CA ASP A 145 -12.82 -8.43 -0.35
C ASP A 145 -11.82 -7.27 -0.28
N ARG A 146 -10.53 -7.60 -0.28
CA ARG A 146 -9.47 -6.59 -0.22
C ARG A 146 -9.44 -5.70 -1.46
N ILE A 147 -9.63 -6.27 -2.65
CA ILE A 147 -9.73 -5.52 -3.90
C ILE A 147 -10.92 -4.57 -3.86
N LEU A 148 -12.09 -5.05 -3.44
CA LEU A 148 -13.32 -4.25 -3.38
C LEU A 148 -13.21 -3.08 -2.39
N GLN A 149 -12.45 -3.24 -1.30
CA GLN A 149 -12.17 -2.16 -0.34
C GLN A 149 -11.25 -1.06 -0.91
N LEU A 150 -10.32 -1.43 -1.79
CA LEU A 150 -9.29 -0.53 -2.32
C LEU A 150 -9.61 0.05 -3.70
N HIS A 151 -10.62 -0.51 -4.37
CA HIS A 151 -11.01 -0.11 -5.72
C HIS A 151 -11.33 1.39 -5.80
N GLY A 152 -10.99 2.00 -6.94
CA GLY A 152 -11.15 3.44 -7.19
C GLY A 152 -9.97 4.33 -6.75
N GLY A 153 -9.02 3.82 -5.97
CA GLY A 153 -7.84 4.57 -5.54
C GLY A 153 -6.58 4.36 -6.39
N GLN A 154 -6.40 3.18 -6.96
CA GLN A 154 -5.16 2.78 -7.64
C GLN A 154 -5.34 1.55 -8.55
N PRO A 155 -4.40 1.26 -9.46
CA PRO A 155 -4.36 -0.01 -10.19
C PRO A 155 -4.19 -1.21 -9.24
N LEU A 156 -4.97 -2.26 -9.48
CA LEU A 156 -4.97 -3.48 -8.67
C LEU A 156 -4.69 -4.72 -9.53
N VAL A 157 -3.88 -5.64 -9.00
CA VAL A 157 -3.61 -6.94 -9.60
C VAL A 157 -3.80 -8.03 -8.54
N CYS A 158 -4.51 -9.10 -8.89
CA CYS A 158 -4.74 -10.26 -8.04
C CYS A 158 -3.97 -11.45 -8.60
N VAL A 159 -3.18 -12.14 -7.77
CA VAL A 159 -2.36 -13.29 -8.19
C VAL A 159 -2.55 -14.48 -7.25
N GLY A 160 -2.73 -15.67 -7.82
CA GLY A 160 -2.78 -16.93 -7.05
C GLY A 160 -4.15 -17.38 -6.58
N ALA A 161 -5.21 -16.69 -7.03
CA ALA A 161 -6.57 -17.22 -7.07
C ALA A 161 -6.88 -17.71 -8.49
N ASP A 162 -7.98 -18.46 -8.68
CA ASP A 162 -8.45 -18.77 -10.03
C ASP A 162 -8.80 -17.46 -10.75
N PRO A 163 -8.09 -17.11 -11.85
CA PRO A 163 -8.28 -15.82 -12.50
C PRO A 163 -9.70 -15.60 -13.01
N ALA A 164 -10.35 -16.66 -13.50
CA ALA A 164 -11.68 -16.59 -14.08
C ALA A 164 -12.74 -16.44 -12.99
N VAL A 165 -12.64 -17.19 -11.89
CA VAL A 165 -13.56 -17.07 -10.75
C VAL A 165 -13.45 -15.68 -10.13
N SER A 166 -12.23 -15.25 -9.82
CA SER A 166 -11.96 -13.94 -9.22
C SER A 166 -12.49 -12.79 -10.09
N ALA A 167 -12.24 -12.84 -11.41
CA ALA A 167 -12.77 -11.82 -12.32
C ALA A 167 -14.31 -11.82 -12.36
N CYS A 168 -14.94 -13.00 -12.37
CA CYS A 168 -16.41 -13.11 -12.34
C CYS A 168 -17.01 -12.51 -11.06
N LEU A 169 -16.40 -12.75 -9.90
CA LEU A 169 -16.85 -12.22 -8.61
C LEU A 169 -16.71 -10.70 -8.56
N LEU A 170 -15.57 -10.17 -9.00
CA LEU A 170 -15.28 -8.74 -9.01
C LEU A 170 -16.21 -7.96 -9.96
N ASN A 171 -16.50 -8.51 -11.13
CA ASN A 171 -17.40 -7.90 -12.13
C ASN A 171 -18.87 -7.84 -11.69
N ARG A 172 -19.23 -8.40 -10.52
CA ARG A 172 -20.58 -8.18 -9.93
C ARG A 172 -20.79 -6.73 -9.49
N ARG A 173 -19.69 -6.00 -9.24
CA ARG A 173 -19.72 -4.59 -8.89
C ARG A 173 -19.61 -3.75 -10.15
N VAL A 174 -20.55 -2.83 -10.35
CA VAL A 174 -20.74 -2.11 -11.64
C VAL A 174 -19.53 -1.25 -12.05
N ASP A 175 -18.79 -0.73 -11.08
CA ASP A 175 -17.63 0.14 -11.27
C ASP A 175 -16.32 -0.64 -11.45
N VAL A 176 -16.35 -1.97 -11.39
CA VAL A 176 -15.18 -2.85 -11.52
C VAL A 176 -15.15 -3.48 -12.90
N ARG A 177 -14.01 -3.33 -13.58
CA ARG A 177 -13.68 -4.06 -14.82
C ARG A 177 -12.53 -5.01 -14.53
N ALA A 178 -12.88 -6.20 -14.06
CA ALA A 178 -11.91 -7.25 -13.77
C ALA A 178 -11.68 -8.13 -15.00
N ALA A 179 -10.42 -8.42 -15.27
CA ALA A 179 -10.01 -9.25 -16.39
C ALA A 179 -9.16 -10.43 -15.94
N ALA A 180 -9.55 -11.63 -16.36
CA ALA A 180 -8.79 -12.85 -16.14
C ALA A 180 -7.73 -13.01 -17.23
N VAL A 181 -6.48 -13.27 -16.83
CA VAL A 181 -5.37 -13.52 -17.75
C VAL A 181 -4.56 -14.72 -17.26
N THR A 182 -4.56 -15.77 -18.06
CA THR A 182 -3.81 -17.02 -17.81
C THR A 182 -2.46 -17.03 -18.51
N GLY A 183 -2.20 -16.07 -19.42
CA GLY A 183 -0.92 -15.97 -20.14
C GLY A 183 -0.71 -14.63 -20.84
N SER A 184 0.52 -14.38 -21.28
CA SER A 184 0.94 -13.06 -21.79
C SER A 184 0.47 -12.72 -23.21
N SER A 185 -0.01 -13.69 -23.99
CA SER A 185 -0.39 -13.52 -25.41
C SER A 185 -1.48 -12.48 -25.63
N ASP A 186 -2.47 -12.45 -24.75
CA ASP A 186 -3.68 -11.64 -24.92
C ASP A 186 -3.72 -10.39 -24.05
N LEU A 187 -2.71 -10.20 -23.20
CA LEU A 187 -2.69 -9.14 -22.20
C LEU A 187 -2.76 -7.74 -22.83
N GLN A 188 -2.02 -7.50 -23.90
CA GLN A 188 -2.00 -6.20 -24.57
C GLN A 188 -3.36 -5.87 -25.18
N ARG A 189 -3.90 -6.81 -25.97
CA ARG A 189 -5.22 -6.66 -26.58
C ARG A 189 -6.31 -6.45 -25.53
N LEU A 190 -6.22 -7.16 -24.41
CA LEU A 190 -7.19 -7.03 -23.31
C LEU A 190 -7.11 -5.65 -22.66
N ILE A 191 -5.90 -5.18 -22.35
CA ILE A 191 -5.71 -3.86 -21.74
C ILE A 191 -6.21 -2.73 -22.66
N GLU A 192 -5.91 -2.82 -23.96
CA GLU A 192 -6.34 -1.83 -24.95
C GLU A 192 -7.86 -1.78 -25.12
N ARG A 193 -8.53 -2.94 -25.16
CA ARG A 193 -9.98 -3.02 -25.43
C ARG A 193 -10.84 -2.82 -24.19
N MET A 194 -10.45 -3.41 -23.06
CA MET A 194 -11.28 -3.46 -21.85
C MET A 194 -10.90 -2.40 -20.82
N ARG A 195 -9.65 -1.90 -20.86
CA ARG A 195 -9.06 -1.02 -19.83
C ARG A 195 -9.44 -1.49 -18.42
N PRO A 196 -9.01 -2.70 -18.04
CA PRO A 196 -9.38 -3.29 -16.77
C PRO A 196 -8.90 -2.41 -15.62
N THR A 197 -9.72 -2.32 -14.57
CA THR A 197 -9.33 -1.70 -13.30
C THR A 197 -8.65 -2.72 -12.39
N VAL A 198 -8.94 -4.01 -12.58
CA VAL A 198 -8.34 -5.12 -11.85
C VAL A 198 -7.88 -6.18 -12.85
N LEU A 199 -6.65 -6.66 -12.70
CA LEU A 199 -6.14 -7.80 -13.45
C LEU A 199 -6.06 -9.02 -12.54
N CYS A 200 -6.75 -10.10 -12.87
CA CYS A 200 -6.65 -11.39 -12.18
C CYS A 200 -5.72 -12.29 -12.97
N MET A 201 -4.67 -12.80 -12.34
CA MET A 201 -3.60 -13.55 -12.97
C MET A 201 -3.34 -14.88 -12.27
N GLU A 202 -2.99 -15.88 -13.07
CA GLU A 202 -2.46 -17.15 -12.58
C GLU A 202 -1.15 -16.89 -11.83
N ALA A 203 -0.90 -17.59 -10.71
CA ALA A 203 0.38 -17.49 -10.01
C ALA A 203 1.54 -18.15 -10.77
N ALA A 204 1.24 -19.19 -11.56
CA ALA A 204 2.22 -19.96 -12.30
C ALA A 204 2.29 -19.55 -13.77
N GLY A 205 3.36 -19.95 -14.46
CA GLY A 205 3.49 -19.79 -15.92
C GLY A 205 3.93 -18.40 -16.40
N TRP A 206 4.21 -17.46 -15.48
CA TRP A 206 4.73 -16.14 -15.80
C TRP A 206 6.24 -16.03 -15.55
N SER A 207 6.98 -15.56 -16.54
CA SER A 207 8.36 -15.14 -16.35
C SER A 207 8.42 -13.77 -15.65
N TRP A 208 9.56 -13.48 -15.03
CA TRP A 208 9.81 -12.17 -14.41
C TRP A 208 9.59 -11.00 -15.40
N THR A 209 10.07 -11.13 -16.65
CA THR A 209 9.91 -10.09 -17.67
C THR A 209 8.43 -9.90 -18.07
N GLN A 210 7.65 -10.98 -18.13
CA GLN A 210 6.21 -10.90 -18.39
C GLN A 210 5.46 -10.23 -17.24
N LEU A 211 5.82 -10.52 -15.98
CA LEU A 211 5.24 -9.86 -14.80
C LEU A 211 5.55 -8.36 -14.78
N VAL A 212 6.82 -7.97 -14.97
CA VAL A 212 7.20 -6.55 -15.02
C VAL A 212 6.45 -5.82 -16.14
N ARG A 213 6.34 -6.44 -17.33
CA ARG A 213 5.57 -5.87 -18.45
C ARG A 213 4.10 -5.70 -18.08
N ALA A 214 3.49 -6.73 -17.50
CA ALA A 214 2.07 -6.69 -17.12
C ALA A 214 1.77 -5.56 -16.13
N LEU A 215 2.57 -5.45 -15.07
CA LEU A 215 2.42 -4.41 -14.06
C LEU A 215 2.58 -3.00 -14.63
N ARG A 216 3.59 -2.78 -15.49
CA ARG A 216 3.79 -1.49 -16.16
C ARG A 216 2.62 -1.12 -17.08
N MET A 217 2.06 -2.09 -17.80
CA MET A 217 0.90 -1.85 -18.66
C MET A 217 -0.34 -1.47 -17.84
N MET A 218 -0.54 -2.11 -16.68
CA MET A 218 -1.65 -1.79 -15.78
C MET A 218 -1.55 -0.38 -15.17
N SER A 219 -0.34 0.11 -14.88
CA SER A 219 -0.15 1.47 -14.34
C SER A 219 -0.64 2.59 -15.27
N VAL A 220 -0.71 2.30 -16.59
CA VAL A 220 -1.18 3.24 -17.61
C VAL A 220 -2.69 3.09 -17.86
N ALA A 221 -3.22 1.86 -17.80
CA ALA A 221 -4.57 1.51 -18.26
C ALA A 221 -5.72 2.07 -17.40
N VAL A 222 -5.51 2.24 -16.09
CA VAL A 222 -6.59 2.48 -15.11
C VAL A 222 -7.17 3.91 -15.15
N ARG A 223 -6.60 4.81 -15.97
CA ARG A 223 -6.90 6.24 -15.91
C ARG A 223 -8.14 6.68 -16.71
N SER A 224 -8.77 5.79 -17.49
CA SER A 224 -9.97 6.17 -18.25
C SER A 224 -10.84 4.97 -18.63
N VAL A 225 -12.16 5.13 -18.47
CA VAL A 225 -13.16 4.17 -18.99
C VAL A 225 -13.14 4.22 -20.52
N PRO A 226 -13.25 3.08 -21.25
CA PRO A 226 -13.39 3.11 -22.71
C PRO A 226 -14.64 3.90 -23.10
N ALA A 227 -14.55 4.73 -24.15
CA ALA A 227 -15.63 5.66 -24.54
C ALA A 227 -16.98 4.97 -24.83
N ASP A 228 -16.94 3.75 -25.37
CA ASP A 228 -18.12 2.97 -25.73
C ASP A 228 -18.57 1.99 -24.65
N TRP A 229 -17.92 2.01 -23.47
CA TRP A 229 -18.25 1.10 -22.38
C TRP A 229 -19.55 1.52 -21.69
N ARG A 230 -20.62 0.76 -21.92
CA ARG A 230 -21.88 0.91 -21.20
C ARG A 230 -21.89 -0.02 -20.00
N GLU A 231 -21.73 0.54 -18.81
CA GLU A 231 -21.97 -0.20 -17.58
C GLU A 231 -23.45 -0.60 -17.53
N VAL A 232 -23.71 -1.87 -17.26
CA VAL A 232 -25.08 -2.35 -17.07
C VAL A 232 -25.59 -1.68 -15.80
N GLN A 233 -26.50 -0.72 -15.95
CA GLN A 233 -27.21 -0.16 -14.81
C GLN A 233 -27.96 -1.31 -14.13
N GLN A 234 -27.65 -1.57 -12.86
CA GLN A 234 -28.41 -2.56 -12.10
C GLN A 234 -29.89 -2.15 -12.09
N GLY A 235 -30.73 -3.04 -12.61
CA GLY A 235 -32.18 -3.04 -12.62
C GLY A 235 -32.89 -1.77 -12.13
N ALA A 236 -33.14 -0.83 -13.04
CA ALA A 236 -34.43 -0.15 -13.02
C ALA A 236 -35.42 -1.09 -13.73
N GLY A 237 -36.24 -1.78 -12.92
CA GLY A 237 -37.39 -2.63 -13.23
C GLY A 237 -37.63 -3.08 -14.69
N ARG A 238 -37.61 -4.40 -14.88
CA ARG A 238 -38.62 -5.10 -15.68
C ARG A 238 -39.06 -6.35 -14.94
#